data_AF-A0A3B8X5A8-F1
#
_entry.id   AF-A0A3B8X5A8-F1
#
_cell.length_a   1.000
_cell.length_b   1.000
_cell.length_c   1.000
_cell.angle_alpha   90.00
_cell.angle_beta   90.00
_cell.angle_gamma   90.00
#
_symmetry.space_group_name_H-M   'P 1'
#
loop_
_entity.id
_entity.type
_entity.pdbx_description
1 polymer ?
#
loop_
_entity_poly.entity_id
_entity_poly.type
_entity_poly.pdbx_seq_one_letter_code
_entity_poly.pdbx_strand_id
1 'polypeptide(L)'
;AEKQGSPPEKITGTVQNDILKEYAARGTYIFPPAPSMRLVTDLFAYCQSNLPNWNTISISGYHMREAGSTAAEEVAFTLSHAIAYVEAALAAGLNVDDFAPRISFFFAAHMDFFEEVAKFRAARRMWARVMRDRFGA
;
A
#
# COMPACT_ATOMS: atom_id res chain seq x y z
N ALA A 1 10.20 -21.57 -0.05
CA ALA A 1 10.76 -21.25 1.26
C ALA A 1 10.64 -22.42 2.23
N GLU A 2 9.43 -22.80 2.66
CA GLU A 2 9.23 -23.89 3.63
C GLU A 2 9.85 -25.24 3.16
N LYS A 3 9.54 -25.69 1.93
CA LYS A 3 10.16 -26.90 1.33
C LYS A 3 11.69 -26.82 1.20
N GLN A 4 12.26 -25.62 1.25
CA GLN A 4 13.70 -25.38 1.22
C GLN A 4 14.30 -25.20 2.63
N GLY A 5 13.50 -25.38 3.68
CA GLY A 5 13.92 -25.22 5.08
C GLY A 5 14.23 -23.78 5.49
N SER A 6 13.75 -22.77 4.75
CA SER A 6 13.96 -21.37 5.14
C SER A 6 13.00 -20.98 6.26
N PRO A 7 13.50 -20.53 7.42
CA PRO A 7 12.64 -20.10 8.51
C PRO A 7 11.92 -18.79 8.15
N PRO A 8 10.71 -18.53 8.68
CA PRO A 8 9.86 -17.43 8.22
C PRO A 8 10.49 -16.04 8.34
N GLU A 9 11.28 -15.79 9.37
CA GLU A 9 12.00 -14.52 9.59
C GLU A 9 13.06 -14.23 8.52
N LYS A 10 13.55 -15.24 7.80
CA LYS A 10 14.49 -15.04 6.68
C LYS A 10 13.77 -14.74 5.36
N ILE A 11 12.44 -14.84 5.33
CA ILE A 11 11.66 -14.55 4.14
C ILE A 11 11.43 -13.04 4.06
N THR A 12 12.06 -12.42 3.06
CA THR A 12 11.90 -10.99 2.76
C THR A 12 11.29 -10.84 1.38
N GLY A 13 10.46 -9.83 1.20
CA GLY A 13 9.89 -9.54 -0.11
C GLY A 13 8.71 -8.60 -0.01
N THR A 14 8.01 -8.45 -1.12
CA THR A 14 6.82 -7.60 -1.21
C THR A 14 5.82 -8.26 -2.14
N VAL A 15 4.57 -8.26 -1.73
CA VAL A 15 3.45 -8.50 -2.64
C VAL A 15 2.76 -7.17 -2.91
N GLN A 16 2.29 -6.96 -4.14
CA GLN A 16 1.67 -5.68 -4.49
C GLN A 16 0.38 -5.45 -3.69
N ASN A 17 -0.55 -6.41 -3.70
CA ASN A 17 -1.75 -6.50 -2.84
C ASN A 17 -2.65 -5.23 -2.75
N ASP A 18 -2.42 -4.23 -3.60
CA ASP A 18 -3.29 -3.07 -3.76
C ASP A 18 -4.43 -3.42 -4.71
N ILE A 19 -5.56 -3.86 -4.18
CA ILE A 19 -6.76 -4.16 -4.97
C ILE A 19 -7.53 -2.90 -5.39
N LEU A 20 -7.43 -1.79 -4.66
CA LEU A 20 -8.23 -0.58 -4.96
C LEU A 20 -7.84 0.01 -6.31
N LYS A 21 -6.53 0.03 -6.62
CA LYS A 21 -6.05 0.43 -7.95
C LYS A 21 -6.43 -0.54 -9.08
N GLU A 22 -6.75 -1.80 -8.76
CA GLU A 22 -7.28 -2.74 -9.76
C GLU A 22 -8.66 -2.31 -10.25
N TYR A 23 -9.53 -1.85 -9.34
CA TYR A 23 -10.82 -1.30 -9.75
C TYR A 23 -10.69 0.05 -10.45
N ALA A 24 -9.72 0.88 -10.03
CA ALA A 24 -9.57 2.23 -10.56
C ALA A 24 -8.86 2.32 -11.92
N ALA A 25 -7.89 1.43 -12.20
CA ALA A 25 -7.00 1.61 -13.37
C ALA A 25 -6.58 0.31 -14.09
N ARG A 26 -6.36 -0.80 -13.38
CA ARG A 26 -5.64 -1.98 -13.95
C ARG A 26 -6.52 -3.16 -14.34
N GLY A 27 -7.67 -3.34 -13.71
CA GLY A 27 -8.71 -4.30 -14.14
C GLY A 27 -8.49 -5.77 -13.80
N THR A 28 -7.52 -6.15 -12.96
CA THR A 28 -7.24 -7.57 -12.65
C THR A 28 -7.88 -8.08 -11.35
N TYR A 29 -9.02 -7.50 -10.95
CA TYR A 29 -9.78 -7.94 -9.77
C TYR A 29 -10.60 -9.20 -10.06
N ILE A 30 -10.89 -9.99 -9.02
CA ILE A 30 -11.72 -11.20 -9.09
C ILE A 30 -13.03 -11.01 -8.33
N PHE A 31 -12.95 -10.58 -7.07
CA PHE A 31 -14.11 -10.42 -6.19
C PHE A 31 -14.60 -8.97 -6.17
N PRO A 32 -15.80 -8.71 -5.62
CA PRO A 32 -16.25 -7.34 -5.30
C PRO A 32 -15.32 -6.64 -4.28
N PRO A 33 -15.38 -5.30 -4.15
CA PRO A 33 -14.45 -4.54 -3.31
C PRO A 33 -14.39 -4.97 -1.85
N ALA A 34 -15.55 -5.20 -1.20
CA ALA A 34 -15.59 -5.54 0.23
C ALA A 34 -14.86 -6.85 0.59
N PRO A 35 -15.15 -8.01 -0.05
CA PRO A 35 -14.40 -9.24 0.23
C PRO A 35 -12.92 -9.13 -0.17
N SER A 36 -12.58 -8.36 -1.22
CA SER A 36 -11.18 -8.15 -1.58
C SER A 36 -10.42 -7.35 -0.52
N MET A 37 -11.01 -6.28 0.04
CA MET A 37 -10.41 -5.52 1.14
C MET A 37 -10.16 -6.41 2.37
N ARG A 38 -11.08 -7.32 2.67
CA ARG A 38 -10.91 -8.32 3.75
C ARG A 38 -9.68 -9.19 3.53
N LEU A 39 -9.44 -9.66 2.30
CA LEU A 39 -8.26 -10.48 1.98
C LEU A 39 -6.96 -9.70 2.18
N VAL A 40 -6.96 -8.40 1.92
CA VAL A 40 -5.80 -7.54 2.17
C VAL A 40 -5.49 -7.48 3.66
N THR A 41 -6.49 -7.22 4.52
CA THR A 41 -6.30 -7.13 5.97
C THR A 41 -5.98 -8.47 6.61
N ASP A 42 -6.56 -9.57 6.11
CA ASP A 42 -6.20 -10.93 6.54
C ASP A 42 -4.70 -11.21 6.30
N LEU A 43 -4.17 -10.77 5.14
CA LEU A 43 -2.74 -10.91 4.84
C LEU A 43 -1.88 -10.08 5.79
N PHE A 44 -2.33 -8.89 6.18
CA PHE A 44 -1.61 -8.05 7.15
C PHE A 44 -1.47 -8.78 8.48
N ALA A 45 -2.60 -9.27 9.01
CA ALA A 45 -2.64 -10.04 10.26
C ALA A 45 -1.75 -11.29 10.20
N TYR A 46 -1.81 -12.02 9.09
CA TYR A 46 -0.99 -13.22 8.89
C TYR A 46 0.50 -12.89 8.90
N CYS A 47 0.94 -11.91 8.11
CA CYS A 47 2.34 -11.55 8.00
C CYS A 47 2.90 -10.96 9.30
N GLN A 48 2.12 -10.19 10.05
CA GLN A 48 2.51 -9.70 11.37
C GLN A 48 2.97 -10.85 12.29
N SER A 49 2.21 -11.95 12.31
CA SER A 49 2.47 -13.08 13.21
C SER A 49 3.47 -14.10 12.65
N ASN A 50 3.53 -14.24 11.32
CA ASN A 50 4.22 -15.37 10.67
C ASN A 50 5.36 -14.95 9.75
N LEU A 51 5.32 -13.76 9.15
CA LEU A 51 6.30 -13.29 8.17
C LEU A 51 6.71 -11.84 8.49
N PRO A 52 7.37 -11.59 9.63
CA PRO A 52 7.54 -10.26 10.16
C PRO A 52 8.37 -9.35 9.26
N ASN A 53 9.15 -9.90 8.32
CA ASN A 53 10.02 -9.18 7.37
C ASN A 53 9.43 -9.04 5.95
N TRP A 54 8.15 -9.38 5.79
CA TRP A 54 7.44 -9.24 4.52
C TRP A 54 6.72 -7.89 4.43
N ASN A 55 6.85 -7.20 3.30
CA ASN A 55 6.03 -6.02 3.01
C ASN A 55 4.68 -6.48 2.45
N THR A 56 3.63 -6.24 3.22
CA THR A 56 2.29 -6.81 3.00
C THR A 56 1.52 -6.14 1.87
N ILE A 57 1.94 -4.94 1.48
CA ILE A 57 1.34 -4.17 0.41
C ILE A 57 2.35 -3.21 -0.23
N SER A 58 2.16 -2.95 -1.52
CA SER A 58 2.79 -1.86 -2.26
C SER A 58 1.70 -1.01 -2.94
N ILE A 59 1.33 0.07 -2.26
CA ILE A 59 0.22 0.94 -2.65
C ILE A 59 0.65 1.76 -3.86
N SER A 60 -0.04 1.56 -4.97
CA SER A 60 0.51 1.84 -6.30
C SER A 60 -0.19 3.02 -6.97
N GLY A 61 0.54 4.13 -7.14
CA GLY A 61 0.18 5.24 -8.03
C GLY A 61 0.52 4.98 -9.49
N TYR A 62 1.55 4.17 -9.75
CA TYR A 62 2.08 3.90 -11.08
C TYR A 62 0.99 3.63 -12.13
N HIS A 63 0.09 2.67 -11.85
CA HIS A 63 -0.94 2.28 -12.81
C HIS A 63 -1.99 3.35 -13.07
N MET A 64 -2.27 4.20 -12.07
CA MET A 64 -3.19 5.33 -12.25
C MET A 64 -2.56 6.40 -13.14
N ARG A 65 -1.25 6.64 -12.97
CA ARG A 65 -0.47 7.53 -13.85
C ARG A 65 -0.40 6.99 -15.28
N GLU A 66 -0.15 5.70 -15.46
CA GLU A 66 -0.17 5.06 -16.79
C GLU A 66 -1.57 5.08 -17.43
N ALA A 67 -2.64 5.07 -16.63
CA ALA A 67 -4.01 5.23 -17.11
C ALA A 67 -4.40 6.69 -17.45
N GLY A 68 -3.47 7.64 -17.26
CA GLY A 68 -3.64 9.04 -17.68
C GLY A 68 -3.84 10.05 -16.54
N SER A 69 -3.63 9.67 -15.28
CA SER A 69 -3.73 10.63 -14.17
C SER A 69 -2.62 11.69 -14.23
N THR A 70 -2.90 12.89 -13.75
CA THR A 70 -1.89 13.91 -13.44
C THR A 70 -1.03 13.48 -12.23
N ALA A 71 0.09 14.17 -11.98
CA ALA A 71 0.97 13.87 -10.84
C ALA A 71 0.25 14.13 -9.50
N ALA A 72 -0.58 15.18 -9.47
CA ALA A 72 -1.41 15.51 -8.31
C ALA A 72 -2.48 14.43 -8.06
N GLU A 73 -3.17 13.97 -9.11
CA GLU A 73 -4.14 12.87 -9.01
C GLU A 73 -3.50 11.55 -8.58
N GLU A 74 -2.32 11.20 -9.12
CA GLU A 74 -1.57 10.02 -8.68
C GLU A 74 -1.34 10.05 -7.17
N VAL A 75 -0.80 11.16 -6.63
CA VAL A 75 -0.59 11.31 -5.18
C VAL A 75 -1.92 11.25 -4.42
N ALA A 76 -2.94 11.98 -4.88
CA ALA A 76 -4.22 12.06 -4.19
C ALA A 76 -4.89 10.68 -4.09
N PHE A 77 -4.98 9.94 -5.19
CA PHE A 77 -5.61 8.63 -5.22
C PHE A 77 -4.78 7.59 -4.44
N THR A 78 -3.45 7.57 -4.61
CA THR A 78 -2.60 6.62 -3.88
C THR A 78 -2.67 6.82 -2.36
N LEU A 79 -2.60 8.07 -1.89
CA LEU A 79 -2.72 8.34 -0.45
C LEU A 79 -4.14 8.08 0.06
N SER A 80 -5.17 8.27 -0.76
CA SER A 80 -6.55 7.92 -0.41
C SER A 80 -6.73 6.40 -0.28
N HIS A 81 -6.13 5.61 -1.17
CA HIS A 81 -6.10 4.14 -1.03
C HIS A 81 -5.36 3.73 0.24
N ALA A 82 -4.23 4.38 0.54
CA ALA A 82 -3.47 4.09 1.76
C ALA A 82 -4.26 4.37 3.03
N ILE A 83 -4.98 5.48 3.08
CA ILE A 83 -5.92 5.78 4.17
C ILE A 83 -6.96 4.66 4.29
N ALA A 84 -7.59 4.25 3.19
CA ALA A 84 -8.60 3.21 3.20
C ALA A 84 -8.06 1.85 3.69
N TYR A 85 -6.81 1.51 3.35
CA TYR A 85 -6.15 0.30 3.86
C TYR A 85 -5.86 0.35 5.35
N VAL A 86 -5.36 1.49 5.86
CA VAL A 86 -5.13 1.68 7.29
C VAL A 86 -6.45 1.61 8.06
N GLU A 87 -7.50 2.27 7.57
CA GLU A 87 -8.83 2.21 8.18
C GLU A 87 -9.41 0.80 8.20
N ALA A 88 -9.29 0.06 7.10
CA ALA A 88 -9.74 -1.32 7.05
C ALA A 88 -8.97 -2.22 8.02
N ALA A 89 -7.66 -2.05 8.15
CA ALA A 89 -6.84 -2.81 9.08
C ALA A 89 -7.19 -2.49 10.55
N LEU A 90 -7.41 -1.22 10.89
CA LEU A 90 -7.88 -0.80 12.20
C LEU A 90 -9.27 -1.37 12.52
N ALA A 91 -10.19 -1.34 11.55
CA ALA A 91 -11.53 -1.92 11.69
C ALA A 91 -11.50 -3.45 11.86
N ALA A 92 -10.45 -4.12 11.35
CA ALA A 92 -10.18 -5.53 11.57
C ALA A 92 -9.49 -5.84 12.91
N GLY A 93 -9.21 -4.81 13.74
CA GLY A 93 -8.63 -4.95 15.07
C GLY A 93 -7.10 -4.97 15.10
N LEU A 94 -6.42 -4.63 14.00
CA LEU A 94 -4.96 -4.52 13.97
C LEU A 94 -4.51 -3.19 14.58
N ASN A 95 -3.36 -3.19 15.25
CA ASN A 95 -2.73 -1.95 15.71
C ASN A 95 -1.90 -1.33 14.57
N VAL A 96 -2.00 -0.01 14.39
CA VAL A 96 -1.33 0.73 13.31
C VAL A 96 0.18 0.51 13.28
N ASP A 97 0.83 0.50 14.45
CA ASP A 97 2.28 0.38 14.57
C ASP A 97 2.80 -1.02 14.19
N ASP A 98 1.92 -2.02 14.22
CA ASP A 98 2.28 -3.39 13.91
C ASP A 98 2.41 -3.64 12.40
N PHE A 99 1.62 -2.93 11.57
CA PHE A 99 1.60 -3.15 10.12
C PHE A 99 2.10 -1.94 9.30
N ALA A 100 1.99 -0.71 9.80
CA ALA A 100 2.39 0.48 9.07
C ALA A 100 3.86 0.48 8.61
N PRO A 101 4.84 -0.03 9.40
CA PRO A 101 6.23 -0.13 8.96
C PRO A 101 6.45 -1.04 7.75
N ARG A 102 5.47 -1.89 7.41
CA ARG A 102 5.51 -2.82 6.25
C ARG A 102 4.73 -2.31 5.04
N ILE A 103 4.08 -1.15 5.15
CA ILE A 103 3.46 -0.48 4.00
C ILE A 103 4.55 0.14 3.12
N SER A 104 4.50 -0.17 1.83
CA SER A 104 5.35 0.45 0.81
C SER A 104 4.50 1.16 -0.24
N PHE A 105 5.13 2.03 -1.04
CA PHE A 105 4.49 2.77 -2.12
C PHE A 105 5.20 2.53 -3.45
N PHE A 106 4.43 2.56 -4.54
CA PHE A 106 4.94 2.43 -5.89
C PHE A 106 4.37 3.53 -6.80
N PHE A 107 5.18 4.55 -7.06
CA PHE A 107 4.84 5.70 -7.91
C PHE A 107 5.56 5.62 -9.26
N ALA A 108 4.98 6.24 -10.27
CA ALA A 108 5.64 6.47 -11.56
C ALA A 108 6.66 7.61 -11.48
N ALA A 109 7.54 7.71 -12.48
CA ALA A 109 8.40 8.86 -12.71
C ALA A 109 8.34 9.20 -14.21
N HIS A 110 7.62 10.27 -14.55
CA HIS A 110 7.42 10.71 -15.94
C HIS A 110 8.41 11.82 -16.34
N MET A 111 8.23 12.39 -17.53
CA MET A 111 9.20 13.29 -18.17
C MET A 111 9.30 14.68 -17.53
N ASP A 112 8.28 15.16 -16.80
CA ASP A 112 8.37 16.42 -16.07
C ASP A 112 9.26 16.26 -14.82
N PHE A 113 10.56 16.39 -15.05
CA PHE A 113 11.60 16.07 -14.07
C PHE A 113 11.38 16.77 -12.71
N PHE A 114 11.06 18.07 -12.73
CA PHE A 114 10.91 18.83 -11.49
C PHE A 114 9.56 18.57 -10.82
N GLU A 115 8.48 18.38 -11.58
CA GLU A 115 7.20 17.97 -11.03
C GLU A 115 7.33 16.61 -10.31
N GLU A 116 8.00 15.63 -10.91
CA GLU A 116 8.19 14.30 -10.31
C GLU A 116 9.02 14.35 -9.01
N VAL A 117 10.11 15.14 -9.00
CA VAL A 117 10.88 15.38 -7.77
C VAL A 117 10.01 16.04 -6.69
N ALA A 118 9.19 17.03 -7.05
CA ALA A 118 8.28 17.68 -6.13
C ALA A 118 7.21 16.72 -5.61
N LYS A 119 6.65 15.88 -6.48
CA LYS A 119 5.64 14.86 -6.19
C LYS A 119 6.11 13.92 -5.08
N PHE A 120 7.30 13.33 -5.22
CA PHE A 120 7.81 12.40 -4.20
C PHE A 120 8.05 13.07 -2.85
N ARG A 121 8.54 14.32 -2.85
CA ARG A 121 8.76 15.10 -1.61
C ARG A 121 7.43 15.46 -0.95
N ALA A 122 6.43 15.85 -1.74
CA ALA A 122 5.09 16.17 -1.26
C ALA A 122 4.42 14.91 -0.68
N ALA A 123 4.43 13.79 -1.41
CA ALA A 123 3.83 12.54 -0.99
C ALA A 123 4.35 12.06 0.37
N ARG A 124 5.68 12.07 0.58
CA ARG A 124 6.27 11.70 1.89
C ARG A 124 5.78 12.60 3.03
N ARG A 125 5.77 13.93 2.80
CA ARG A 125 5.34 14.89 3.83
C ARG A 125 3.85 14.78 4.12
N MET A 126 3.03 14.56 3.11
CA MET A 126 1.59 14.37 3.26
C MET A 126 1.30 13.07 4.01
N TRP A 127 1.93 11.97 3.61
CA TRP A 127 1.74 10.68 4.28
C TRP A 127 2.15 10.72 5.76
N ALA A 128 3.30 11.31 6.08
CA ALA A 128 3.73 11.48 7.47
C ALA A 128 2.72 12.29 8.31
N ARG A 129 2.12 13.34 7.74
CA ARG A 129 1.07 14.12 8.41
C ARG A 129 -0.21 13.32 8.57
N VAL A 130 -0.63 12.56 7.56
CA VAL A 130 -1.81 11.71 7.63
C VAL A 130 -1.67 10.67 8.74
N MET A 131 -0.55 9.94 8.79
CA MET A 131 -0.29 8.94 9.83
C MET A 131 -0.32 9.54 11.24
N ARG A 132 0.37 10.66 11.43
CA ARG A 132 0.42 11.36 12.72
C ARG A 132 -0.94 11.95 13.12
N ASP A 133 -1.55 12.73 12.24
CA ASP A 133 -2.70 13.59 12.58
C ASP A 133 -4.02 12.81 12.56
N ARG A 134 -4.16 11.78 11.71
CA ARG A 134 -5.39 10.98 11.58
C ARG A 134 -5.33 9.66 12.35
N PHE A 135 -4.17 9.00 12.39
CA PHE A 135 -4.03 7.66 12.94
C PHE A 135 -3.22 7.61 14.24
N GLY A 136 -2.64 8.73 14.68
CA GLY A 136 -1.90 8.82 15.94
C GLY A 136 -0.61 8.00 15.98
N ALA A 137 -0.07 7.66 14.80
CA ALA A 137 1.20 6.94 14.63
C ALA A 137 2.42 7.86 14.60
#